data_AF-A0A9X7C5Y5-F1
#
_entry.id   AF-A0A9X7C5Y5-F1
#
_cell.length_a   1.000
_cell.length_b   1.000
_cell.length_c   1.000
_cell.angle_alpha   90.00
_cell.angle_beta   90.00
_cell.angle_gamma   90.00
#
_symmetry.space_group_name_H-M   'P 1'
#
loop_
_entity.id
_entity.type
_entity.pdbx_description
1 polymer ?
#
loop_
_entity_poly.entity_id
_entity_poly.type
_entity_poly.pdbx_seq_one_letter_code
_entity_poly.pdbx_strand_id
1 'polypeptide(L)'
;MPFVKIYYPENILNEEELEKMGECIHLSLIEHFNIPENDYFQMFLPYQQNKFLYNPYYLLERGEKRTENMIYVSITCGPGRTVQQKKDLYQSISLKITEYSDVKTSNIFITLNETAAENWSFGQGIAQMMKIKGEKMKNELIEVHIKKKMREMAPAFAHYSEKILFEEVWRDATLTLRERSLCTVSALISLGNTEQLQFHLKLAKQNGIKENELVALITHMAFYVGWPKAMSALNIVMNEMKS
;
A
#
# COMPACT_ATOMS: atom_id res chain seq x y z
N MET A 1 -1.63 -5.03 -10.54
CA MET A 1 -0.57 -5.18 -11.56
C MET A 1 0.24 -6.41 -11.27
N PRO A 2 -0.26 -7.58 -11.70
CA PRO A 2 0.46 -8.84 -11.70
C PRO A 2 0.96 -9.24 -13.10
N PHE A 3 2.12 -9.87 -13.17
CA PHE A 3 2.56 -10.66 -14.32
C PHE A 3 2.57 -12.13 -13.92
N VAL A 4 1.82 -12.96 -14.63
CA VAL A 4 1.65 -14.38 -14.31
C VAL A 4 2.39 -15.22 -15.35
N LYS A 5 3.25 -16.13 -14.87
CA LYS A 5 3.80 -17.21 -15.70
C LYS A 5 3.12 -18.51 -15.31
N ILE A 6 2.58 -19.23 -16.28
CA ILE A 6 1.90 -20.51 -16.10
C ILE A 6 2.77 -21.57 -16.77
N TYR A 7 3.39 -22.42 -15.96
CA TYR A 7 4.19 -23.55 -16.43
C TYR A 7 3.34 -24.80 -16.42
N TYR A 8 3.31 -25.53 -17.53
CA TYR A 8 2.46 -26.69 -17.74
C TYR A 8 3.19 -27.79 -18.52
N PRO A 9 2.83 -29.08 -18.33
CA PRO A 9 3.46 -30.18 -19.05
C PRO A 9 3.04 -30.18 -20.52
N GLU A 10 4.01 -30.39 -21.42
CA GLU A 10 3.76 -30.54 -22.86
C GLU A 10 2.75 -31.67 -23.15
N ASN A 11 1.81 -31.41 -24.06
CA ASN A 11 0.83 -32.36 -24.60
C ASN A 11 -0.24 -32.89 -23.62
N ILE A 12 -0.45 -32.23 -22.49
CA ILE A 12 -1.53 -32.61 -21.54
C ILE A 12 -2.74 -31.71 -21.67
N LEU A 13 -2.53 -30.39 -21.80
CA LEU A 13 -3.61 -29.42 -21.94
C LEU A 13 -3.72 -28.95 -23.39
N ASN A 14 -4.95 -28.86 -23.87
CA ASN A 14 -5.26 -28.25 -25.16
C ASN A 14 -5.35 -26.71 -25.06
N GLU A 15 -5.41 -26.03 -26.21
CA GLU A 15 -5.42 -24.55 -26.24
C GLU A 15 -6.63 -23.94 -25.51
N GLU A 16 -7.81 -24.56 -25.61
CA GLU A 16 -9.03 -24.10 -24.92
C GLU A 16 -8.89 -24.22 -23.40
N GLU A 17 -8.32 -25.33 -22.91
CA GLU A 17 -8.03 -25.53 -21.48
C GLU A 17 -7.01 -24.51 -20.96
N LEU A 18 -5.98 -24.18 -21.76
CA LEU A 18 -4.99 -23.17 -21.40
C LEU A 18 -5.62 -21.76 -21.34
N GLU A 19 -6.45 -21.40 -22.31
CA GLU A 19 -7.17 -20.13 -22.32
C GLU A 19 -8.08 -20.00 -21.10
N LYS A 20 -8.87 -21.05 -20.80
CA LYS A 20 -9.74 -21.09 -19.61
C LYS A 20 -8.96 -21.06 -18.29
N MET A 21 -7.81 -21.71 -18.22
CA MET A 21 -6.92 -21.60 -17.06
C MET A 21 -6.45 -20.15 -16.86
N GLY A 22 -6.07 -19.46 -17.93
CA GLY A 22 -5.68 -18.05 -17.87
C GLY A 22 -6.80 -17.13 -17.41
N GLU A 23 -8.02 -17.33 -17.93
CA GLU A 23 -9.23 -16.64 -17.47
C GLU A 23 -9.51 -16.86 -15.98
N CYS A 24 -9.44 -18.11 -15.51
CA CYS A 24 -9.66 -18.46 -14.10
C CYS A 24 -8.68 -17.72 -13.17
N ILE A 25 -7.39 -17.67 -13.55
CA ILE A 25 -6.37 -16.96 -12.79
C ILE A 25 -6.66 -15.46 -12.78
N HIS A 26 -7.01 -14.88 -13.93
CA HIS A 26 -7.29 -13.45 -14.06
C HIS A 26 -8.51 -13.02 -13.24
N LEU A 27 -9.61 -13.78 -13.30
CA LEU A 27 -10.82 -13.53 -12.51
C LEU A 27 -10.52 -13.59 -11.01
N SER A 28 -9.70 -14.55 -10.58
CA SER A 28 -9.27 -14.65 -9.18
C SER A 28 -8.46 -13.42 -8.73
N LEU A 29 -7.60 -12.90 -9.61
CA LEU A 29 -6.83 -11.67 -9.35
C LEU A 29 -7.74 -10.44 -9.27
N ILE A 30 -8.74 -10.32 -10.14
CA ILE A 30 -9.73 -9.23 -10.07
C ILE A 30 -10.46 -9.31 -8.72
N GLU A 31 -11.00 -10.48 -8.38
CA GLU A 31 -11.83 -10.70 -7.19
C GLU A 31 -11.07 -10.43 -5.87
N HIS A 32 -9.86 -10.97 -5.72
CA HIS A 32 -9.15 -10.93 -4.44
C HIS A 32 -8.08 -9.83 -4.35
N PHE A 33 -7.50 -9.45 -5.49
CA PHE A 33 -6.46 -8.42 -5.55
C PHE A 33 -6.97 -7.08 -6.11
N ASN A 34 -8.24 -6.99 -6.52
CA ASN A 34 -8.86 -5.75 -7.02
C ASN A 34 -8.03 -5.10 -8.13
N ILE A 35 -7.54 -5.90 -9.08
CA ILE A 35 -6.82 -5.38 -10.25
C ILE A 35 -7.83 -4.88 -11.30
N PRO A 36 -7.47 -3.91 -12.15
CA PRO A 36 -8.30 -3.55 -13.30
C PRO A 36 -8.52 -4.73 -14.24
N GLU A 37 -9.68 -4.80 -14.90
CA GLU A 37 -9.98 -5.89 -15.85
C GLU A 37 -8.96 -5.98 -17.00
N ASN A 38 -8.46 -4.84 -17.45
CA ASN A 38 -7.48 -4.76 -18.55
C ASN A 38 -6.02 -4.96 -18.09
N ASP A 39 -5.77 -5.21 -16.79
CA ASP A 39 -4.45 -5.51 -16.24
C ASP A 39 -4.10 -6.99 -16.47
N TYR A 40 -4.02 -7.37 -17.75
CA TYR A 40 -3.93 -8.76 -18.21
C TYR A 40 -2.54 -9.04 -18.80
N PHE A 41 -1.63 -9.56 -17.97
CA PHE A 41 -0.29 -9.98 -18.40
C PHE A 41 -0.01 -11.42 -17.97
N GLN A 42 -0.13 -12.35 -18.92
CA GLN A 42 0.10 -13.77 -18.69
C GLN A 42 1.04 -14.36 -19.75
N MET A 43 1.82 -15.35 -19.36
CA MET A 43 2.69 -16.10 -20.27
C MET A 43 2.64 -17.59 -19.94
N PHE A 44 2.26 -18.40 -20.92
CA PHE A 44 2.24 -19.85 -20.81
C PHE A 44 3.59 -20.42 -21.26
N LEU A 45 4.17 -21.29 -20.45
CA LEU A 45 5.50 -21.86 -20.65
C LEU A 45 5.44 -23.38 -20.53
N PRO A 46 5.46 -24.12 -21.66
CA PRO A 46 5.47 -25.56 -21.61
C PRO A 46 6.77 -26.10 -20.99
N TYR A 47 6.68 -27.25 -20.34
CA TYR A 47 7.84 -28.01 -19.89
C TYR A 47 7.71 -29.49 -20.27
N GLN A 48 8.83 -30.13 -20.57
CA GLN A 48 8.85 -31.56 -20.92
C GLN A 48 8.48 -32.42 -19.71
N GLN A 49 7.73 -33.50 -19.95
CA GLN A 49 7.38 -34.47 -18.91
C GLN A 49 8.63 -34.94 -18.14
N ASN A 50 8.48 -35.17 -16.84
CA ASN A 50 9.56 -35.57 -15.92
C ASN A 50 10.69 -34.53 -15.70
N LYS A 51 10.55 -33.29 -16.18
CA LYS A 51 11.49 -32.19 -15.85
C LYS A 51 11.09 -31.38 -14.62
N PHE A 52 9.81 -31.42 -14.24
CA PHE A 52 9.36 -30.86 -12.97
C PHE A 52 9.53 -31.91 -11.88
N LEU A 53 10.57 -31.77 -11.07
CA LEU A 53 10.85 -32.69 -9.95
C LEU A 53 10.21 -32.15 -8.67
N TYR A 54 9.45 -32.99 -7.97
CA TYR A 54 8.76 -32.64 -6.74
C TYR A 54 8.67 -33.85 -5.80
N ASN A 55 8.47 -33.59 -4.52
CA ASN A 55 8.06 -34.62 -3.58
C ASN A 55 6.53 -34.78 -3.65
N PRO A 56 5.99 -36.01 -3.87
CA PRO A 56 4.56 -36.21 -4.06
C PRO A 56 3.68 -35.80 -2.87
N TYR A 57 4.23 -35.72 -1.66
CA TYR A 57 3.48 -35.53 -0.40
C TYR A 57 3.87 -34.28 0.39
N TYR A 58 4.94 -33.57 -0.01
CA TYR A 58 5.47 -32.46 0.77
C TYR A 58 4.43 -31.36 0.99
N LEU A 59 4.15 -31.07 2.26
CA LEU A 59 3.17 -30.09 2.72
C LEU A 59 1.77 -30.24 2.08
N LEU A 60 1.37 -31.47 1.76
CA LEU A 60 -0.02 -31.80 1.44
C LEU A 60 -0.71 -32.41 2.66
N GLU A 61 -2.00 -32.13 2.80
CA GLU A 61 -2.83 -32.66 3.88
C GLU A 61 -3.68 -33.84 3.38
N ARG A 62 -4.31 -34.56 4.31
CA ARG A 62 -5.35 -35.57 4.02
C ARG A 62 -4.92 -36.72 3.10
N GLY A 63 -3.62 -36.99 2.99
CA GLY A 63 -3.09 -38.04 2.13
C GLY A 63 -3.16 -37.73 0.63
N GLU A 64 -3.44 -36.48 0.27
CA GLU A 64 -3.36 -36.02 -1.12
C GLU A 64 -1.94 -36.22 -1.68
N LYS A 65 -1.87 -36.47 -2.99
CA LYS A 65 -0.58 -36.63 -3.68
C LYS A 65 -0.56 -35.92 -5.02
N ARG A 66 0.60 -35.36 -5.36
CA ARG A 66 0.88 -34.82 -6.70
C ARG A 66 1.04 -35.93 -7.72
N THR A 67 0.67 -35.63 -8.95
CA THR A 67 0.90 -36.44 -10.16
C THR A 67 1.71 -35.64 -11.18
N GLU A 68 2.05 -36.29 -12.29
CA GLU A 68 2.84 -35.75 -13.39
C GLU A 68 2.22 -34.51 -14.07
N ASN A 69 0.96 -34.19 -13.77
CA ASN A 69 0.19 -33.06 -14.32
C ASN A 69 0.36 -31.77 -13.51
N MET A 70 1.59 -31.49 -13.05
CA MET A 70 1.88 -30.30 -12.23
C MET A 70 1.63 -29.01 -13.02
N ILE A 71 0.90 -28.07 -12.43
CA ILE A 71 0.78 -26.71 -12.94
C ILE A 71 1.51 -25.79 -11.97
N TYR A 72 2.45 -25.00 -12.48
CA TYR A 72 3.13 -24.00 -11.67
C TYR A 72 2.74 -22.58 -12.09
N VAL A 73 2.05 -21.89 -11.20
CA VAL A 73 1.63 -20.50 -11.36
C VAL A 73 2.60 -19.60 -10.58
N SER A 74 3.43 -18.86 -11.29
CA SER A 74 4.34 -17.87 -10.71
C SER A 74 3.76 -16.48 -10.91
N ILE A 75 3.37 -15.83 -9.81
CA ILE A 75 2.78 -14.48 -9.82
C ILE A 75 3.86 -13.47 -9.39
N THR A 76 4.13 -12.47 -10.22
CA THR A 76 4.94 -11.31 -9.83
C THR A 76 3.99 -10.12 -9.70
N CYS A 77 3.98 -9.38 -8.59
CA CYS A 77 3.06 -8.24 -8.43
C CYS A 77 3.64 -7.11 -7.57
N GLY A 78 2.96 -5.96 -7.53
CA GLY A 78 3.29 -4.91 -6.57
C GLY A 78 3.03 -5.33 -5.11
N PRO A 79 3.72 -4.73 -4.12
CA PRO A 79 3.53 -5.05 -2.71
C PRO A 79 2.20 -4.51 -2.16
N GLY A 80 1.83 -4.99 -0.98
CA GLY A 80 0.76 -4.37 -0.16
C GLY A 80 -0.53 -5.17 -0.08
N ARG A 81 -0.58 -6.39 -0.65
CA ARG A 81 -1.71 -7.30 -0.43
C ARG A 81 -1.61 -7.97 0.93
N THR A 82 -2.74 -8.04 1.65
CA THR A 82 -2.77 -8.64 2.98
C THR A 82 -2.55 -10.15 2.92
N VAL A 83 -2.18 -10.76 4.05
CA VAL A 83 -2.04 -12.22 4.15
C VAL A 83 -3.35 -12.93 3.80
N GLN A 84 -4.49 -12.37 4.21
CA GLN A 84 -5.80 -12.96 3.90
C GLN A 84 -6.10 -12.91 2.39
N GLN A 85 -5.89 -11.76 1.74
CA GLN A 85 -6.06 -11.64 0.28
C GLN A 85 -5.19 -12.64 -0.48
N LYS A 86 -3.94 -12.86 -0.03
CA LYS A 86 -3.04 -13.84 -0.64
C LYS A 86 -3.59 -15.27 -0.49
N LYS A 87 -4.07 -15.65 0.70
CA LYS A 87 -4.70 -16.95 0.94
C LYS A 87 -5.94 -17.17 0.07
N ASP A 88 -6.82 -16.17 0.03
CA ASP A 88 -8.06 -16.23 -0.75
C ASP A 88 -7.76 -16.37 -2.24
N LEU A 89 -6.77 -15.62 -2.75
CA LEU A 89 -6.31 -15.72 -4.13
C LEU A 89 -5.83 -17.15 -4.45
N TYR A 90 -4.97 -17.74 -3.61
CA TYR A 90 -4.44 -19.09 -3.87
C TYR A 90 -5.54 -20.14 -3.89
N GLN A 91 -6.50 -20.03 -2.98
CA GLN A 91 -7.66 -20.92 -2.92
C GLN A 91 -8.55 -20.76 -4.16
N SER A 92 -8.86 -19.52 -4.55
CA SER A 92 -9.72 -19.22 -5.69
C SER A 92 -9.13 -19.71 -7.02
N ILE A 93 -7.84 -19.47 -7.25
CA ILE A 93 -7.11 -19.99 -8.42
C ILE A 93 -7.21 -21.51 -8.48
N SER A 94 -6.85 -22.20 -7.40
CA SER A 94 -6.82 -23.66 -7.40
C SER A 94 -8.21 -24.27 -7.62
N LEU A 95 -9.24 -23.73 -6.98
CA LEU A 95 -10.61 -24.24 -7.13
C LEU A 95 -11.16 -24.01 -8.53
N LYS A 96 -11.01 -22.80 -9.08
CA LYS A 96 -11.52 -22.48 -10.43
C LYS A 96 -10.81 -23.31 -11.51
N ILE A 97 -9.50 -23.51 -11.42
CA ILE A 97 -8.78 -24.35 -12.39
C ILE A 97 -9.29 -25.80 -12.37
N THR A 98 -9.51 -26.37 -11.19
CA THR A 98 -10.03 -27.75 -11.04
C THR A 98 -11.50 -27.88 -11.47
N GLU A 99 -12.27 -26.79 -11.49
CA GLU A 99 -13.65 -26.81 -11.99
C GLU A 99 -13.72 -26.99 -13.52
N TYR A 100 -12.74 -26.46 -14.25
CA TYR A 100 -12.71 -26.44 -15.72
C TYR A 100 -11.71 -27.41 -16.35
N SER A 101 -10.91 -28.11 -15.57
CA SER A 101 -9.90 -29.05 -16.07
C SER A 101 -9.75 -30.26 -15.14
N ASP A 102 -9.17 -31.34 -15.65
CA ASP A 102 -8.83 -32.52 -14.85
C ASP A 102 -7.62 -32.30 -13.91
N VAL A 103 -7.10 -31.08 -13.82
CA VAL A 103 -6.00 -30.73 -12.92
C VAL A 103 -6.51 -30.65 -11.49
N LYS A 104 -6.04 -31.57 -10.65
CA LYS A 104 -6.32 -31.57 -9.21
C LYS A 104 -5.65 -30.39 -8.52
N THR A 105 -6.27 -29.87 -7.47
CA THR A 105 -5.70 -28.81 -6.62
C THR A 105 -4.33 -29.17 -6.03
N SER A 106 -4.09 -30.45 -5.73
CA SER A 106 -2.79 -30.95 -5.26
C SER A 106 -1.66 -30.78 -6.27
N ASN A 107 -1.97 -30.69 -7.56
CA ASN A 107 -1.04 -30.46 -8.67
C ASN A 107 -0.78 -28.98 -8.97
N ILE A 108 -1.47 -28.06 -8.30
CA ILE A 108 -1.32 -26.62 -8.55
C ILE A 108 -0.33 -26.06 -7.52
N PHE A 109 0.84 -25.67 -7.99
CA PHE A 109 1.88 -25.02 -7.20
C PHE A 109 1.88 -23.52 -7.50
N ILE A 110 1.82 -22.67 -6.47
CA ILE A 110 1.76 -21.22 -6.64
C ILE A 110 2.90 -20.55 -5.88
N THR A 111 3.62 -19.64 -6.54
CA THR A 111 4.55 -18.72 -5.89
C THR A 111 4.12 -17.28 -6.16
N LEU A 112 4.41 -16.39 -5.23
CA LEU A 112 4.12 -14.96 -5.35
C LEU A 112 5.37 -14.15 -4.98
N ASN A 113 5.84 -13.32 -5.92
CA ASN A 113 6.98 -12.44 -5.77
C ASN A 113 6.52 -10.98 -5.81
N GLU A 114 6.82 -10.21 -4.76
CA GLU A 114 6.48 -8.78 -4.71
C GLU A 114 7.66 -7.92 -5.16
N THR A 115 7.42 -6.98 -6.08
CA THR A 115 8.43 -6.08 -6.61
C THR A 115 7.99 -4.62 -6.53
N ALA A 116 8.95 -3.72 -6.27
CA ALA A 116 8.68 -2.29 -6.21
C ALA A 116 8.20 -1.73 -7.57
N ALA A 117 7.46 -0.62 -7.56
CA ALA A 117 6.78 -0.06 -8.74
C ALA A 117 7.74 0.37 -9.86
N GLU A 118 8.95 0.81 -9.51
CA GLU A 118 10.04 1.16 -10.42
C GLU A 118 10.55 0.01 -11.28
N ASN A 119 10.28 -1.23 -10.88
CA ASN A 119 10.72 -2.42 -11.61
C ASN A 119 9.78 -2.81 -12.76
N TRP A 120 8.75 -2.01 -13.02
CA TRP A 120 7.74 -2.30 -14.02
C TRP A 120 7.78 -1.28 -15.17
N SER A 121 7.97 -1.80 -16.39
CA SER A 121 7.67 -1.07 -17.63
C SER A 121 6.67 -1.89 -18.44
N PHE A 122 5.51 -1.32 -18.70
CA PHE A 122 4.43 -1.97 -19.47
C PHE A 122 4.58 -1.73 -20.98
N GLY A 123 5.68 -1.10 -21.40
CA GLY A 123 5.97 -0.74 -22.77
C GLY A 123 6.59 0.65 -22.90
N GLN A 124 7.05 0.98 -24.10
CA GLN A 124 7.65 2.27 -24.45
C GLN A 124 8.92 2.64 -23.66
N GLY A 125 9.48 1.72 -22.87
CA GLY A 125 10.63 1.98 -21.99
C GLY A 125 10.32 2.93 -20.83
N ILE A 126 9.05 3.13 -20.50
CA ILE A 126 8.59 4.03 -19.43
C ILE A 126 8.24 3.18 -18.21
N ALA A 127 8.58 3.64 -17.00
CA ALA A 127 8.07 3.06 -15.76
C ALA A 127 6.74 3.73 -15.39
N GLN A 128 5.62 3.30 -15.99
CA GLN A 128 4.32 3.98 -15.87
C GLN A 128 3.80 4.03 -14.43
N MET A 129 4.17 3.04 -13.61
CA MET A 129 3.79 3.00 -12.20
C MET A 129 4.62 3.96 -11.34
N MET A 130 5.75 4.45 -11.86
CA MET A 130 6.48 5.54 -11.23
C MET A 130 5.74 6.84 -11.53
N LYS A 131 5.06 7.35 -10.51
CA LYS A 131 4.78 8.79 -10.45
C LYS A 131 6.15 9.47 -10.52
N ILE A 132 6.43 10.16 -11.63
CA ILE A 132 7.71 10.82 -11.88
C ILE A 132 8.00 11.73 -10.68
N LYS A 133 8.93 11.33 -9.81
CA LYS A 133 9.44 12.12 -8.67
C LYS A 133 10.31 13.32 -9.13
N GLY A 134 10.03 13.87 -10.31
CA GLY A 134 10.75 14.97 -10.95
C GLY A 134 9.94 16.26 -11.06
N GLU A 135 8.62 16.18 -11.01
CA GLU A 135 7.77 17.31 -10.65
C GLU A 135 7.32 17.04 -9.22
N LYS A 136 7.98 17.64 -8.22
CA LYS A 136 7.46 17.61 -6.85
C LYS A 136 6.06 18.22 -6.91
N MET A 137 5.01 17.39 -6.90
CA MET A 137 3.67 17.86 -6.58
C MET A 137 3.80 18.47 -5.19
N LYS A 138 3.82 19.80 -5.14
CA LYS A 138 3.84 20.53 -3.89
C LYS A 138 2.71 19.97 -3.04
N ASN A 139 2.95 19.83 -1.73
CA ASN A 139 1.84 19.57 -0.82
C ASN A 139 0.73 20.60 -1.06
N GLU A 140 -0.51 20.18 -0.78
CA GLU A 140 -1.67 21.06 -0.87
C GLU A 140 -1.45 22.34 -0.05
N LEU A 141 -2.01 23.44 -0.55
CA LEU A 141 -1.84 24.73 0.09
C LEU A 141 -2.57 24.71 1.43
N ILE A 142 -1.88 25.12 2.50
CA ILE A 142 -2.50 25.33 3.79
C ILE A 142 -3.05 26.76 3.80
N GLU A 143 -4.38 26.89 3.83
CA GLU A 143 -5.00 28.20 3.97
C GLU A 143 -4.76 28.76 5.36
N VAL A 144 -3.87 29.75 5.45
CA VAL A 144 -3.62 30.49 6.69
C VAL A 144 -4.08 31.93 6.53
N HIS A 145 -5.06 32.31 7.33
CA HIS A 145 -5.59 33.67 7.34
C HIS A 145 -4.76 34.59 8.24
N ILE A 146 -3.75 35.24 7.66
CA ILE A 146 -3.05 36.34 8.36
C ILE A 146 -3.95 37.58 8.38
N LYS A 147 -4.20 38.11 9.58
CA LYS A 147 -5.04 39.31 9.76
C LYS A 147 -4.38 40.52 9.09
N LYS A 148 -5.19 41.36 8.41
CA LYS A 148 -4.72 42.60 7.74
C LYS A 148 -3.85 43.47 8.66
N LYS A 149 -4.30 43.70 9.90
CA LYS A 149 -3.56 44.45 10.92
C LYS A 149 -2.16 43.90 11.21
N MET A 150 -1.97 42.58 11.13
CA MET A 150 -0.68 41.93 11.33
C MET A 150 0.26 42.18 10.14
N ARG A 151 -0.26 42.20 8.91
CA ARG A 151 0.52 42.56 7.71
C ARG A 151 1.03 44.00 7.78
N GLU A 152 0.19 44.91 8.30
CA GLU A 152 0.54 46.33 8.44
C GLU A 152 1.54 46.58 9.58
N MET A 153 1.35 45.94 10.74
CA MET A 153 2.20 46.15 11.91
C MET A 153 3.52 45.37 11.88
N ALA A 154 3.54 44.19 11.26
CA ALA A 154 4.69 43.29 11.22
C ALA A 154 4.85 42.65 9.83
N PRO A 155 5.17 43.45 8.80
CA PRO A 155 5.20 43.00 7.40
C PRO A 155 6.18 41.86 7.15
N ALA A 156 7.36 41.87 7.80
CA ALA A 156 8.33 40.79 7.69
C ALA A 156 7.79 39.47 8.27
N PHE A 157 7.10 39.52 9.42
CA PHE A 157 6.50 38.35 10.04
C PHE A 157 5.43 37.73 9.13
N ALA A 158 4.54 38.57 8.58
CA ALA A 158 3.52 38.11 7.63
C ALA A 158 4.15 37.48 6.38
N HIS A 159 5.21 38.09 5.84
CA HIS A 159 5.95 37.54 4.71
C HIS A 159 6.57 36.17 5.03
N TYR A 160 7.25 36.02 6.17
CA TYR A 160 7.85 34.74 6.57
C TYR A 160 6.79 33.66 6.78
N SER A 161 5.65 34.01 7.38
CA SER A 161 4.56 33.05 7.54
C SER A 161 3.95 32.63 6.19
N GLU A 162 3.61 33.58 5.32
CA GLU A 162 2.93 33.26 4.06
C GLU A 162 3.87 32.65 3.02
N LYS A 163 5.01 33.29 2.76
CA LYS A 163 5.87 32.97 1.62
C LYS A 163 6.91 31.91 1.92
N ILE A 164 7.39 31.86 3.16
CA ILE A 164 8.43 30.88 3.54
C ILE A 164 7.79 29.69 4.22
N LEU A 165 7.10 29.90 5.35
CA LEU A 165 6.55 28.80 6.14
C LEU A 165 5.49 28.03 5.36
N PHE A 166 4.39 28.67 4.96
CA PHE A 166 3.25 27.95 4.36
C PHE A 166 3.36 27.74 2.84
N GLU A 167 4.13 28.56 2.11
CA GLU A 167 4.27 28.46 0.65
C GLU A 167 5.54 27.72 0.19
N GLU A 168 6.59 27.64 1.01
CA GLU A 168 7.80 26.88 0.68
C GLU A 168 7.96 25.65 1.60
N VAL A 169 8.13 25.86 2.90
CA VAL A 169 8.47 24.79 3.85
C VAL A 169 7.37 23.73 3.94
N TRP A 170 6.11 24.13 4.13
CA TRP A 170 5.00 23.17 4.18
C TRP A 170 4.62 22.61 2.81
N ARG A 171 4.93 23.32 1.72
CA ARG A 171 4.69 22.87 0.33
C ARG A 171 5.73 21.87 -0.17
N ASP A 172 6.90 21.77 0.47
CA ASP A 172 7.90 20.79 0.10
C ASP A 172 7.42 19.36 0.43
N ALA A 173 7.14 18.62 -0.64
CA ALA A 173 6.62 17.26 -0.62
C ALA A 173 7.65 16.18 -0.25
N THR A 174 8.89 16.55 0.10
CA THR A 174 9.84 15.59 0.71
C THR A 174 9.30 14.98 2.00
N LEU A 175 8.48 15.73 2.77
CA LEU A 175 7.61 15.20 3.82
C LEU A 175 6.16 15.52 3.46
N THR A 176 5.28 14.55 3.60
CA THR A 176 3.83 14.72 3.45
C THR A 176 3.29 15.69 4.49
N LEU A 177 2.13 16.30 4.22
CA LEU A 177 1.42 17.13 5.19
C LEU A 177 1.13 16.40 6.50
N ARG A 178 0.82 15.10 6.42
CA ARG A 178 0.61 14.23 7.59
C ARG A 178 1.87 14.14 8.44
N GLU A 179 3.03 13.87 7.83
CA GLU A 179 4.32 13.79 8.54
C GLU A 179 4.71 15.13 9.16
N ARG A 180 4.56 16.24 8.42
CA ARG A 180 4.85 17.58 8.93
C ARG A 180 3.98 17.96 10.12
N SER A 181 2.69 17.61 10.08
CA SER A 181 1.78 17.80 11.22
C SER A 181 2.22 17.00 12.43
N LEU A 182 2.61 15.72 12.27
CA LEU A 182 3.14 14.92 13.38
C LEU A 182 4.40 15.52 13.98
N CYS A 183 5.37 15.94 13.16
CA CYS A 183 6.59 16.58 13.63
C CYS A 183 6.27 17.87 14.41
N THR A 184 5.38 18.71 13.87
CA THR A 184 5.02 19.99 14.49
C THR A 184 4.29 19.79 15.82
N VAL A 185 3.28 18.90 15.86
CA VAL A 185 2.55 18.56 17.08
C VAL A 185 3.50 17.99 18.14
N SER A 186 4.39 17.08 17.75
CA SER A 186 5.39 16.49 18.66
C SER A 186 6.34 17.55 19.23
N ALA A 187 6.80 18.48 18.40
CA ALA A 187 7.66 19.58 18.86
C ALA A 187 6.92 20.51 19.84
N LEU A 188 5.67 20.88 19.54
CA LEU A 188 4.87 21.74 20.42
C LEU A 188 4.59 21.09 21.77
N ILE A 189 4.26 19.80 21.79
CA ILE A 189 4.09 19.02 23.03
C ILE A 189 5.40 18.98 23.82
N SER A 190 6.52 18.71 23.15
CA SER A 190 7.84 18.63 23.79
C SER A 190 8.28 19.94 24.41
N LEU A 191 7.99 21.06 23.76
CA LEU A 191 8.30 22.41 24.24
C LEU A 191 7.28 22.90 25.29
N GLY A 192 6.09 22.32 25.34
CA GLY A 192 5.00 22.77 26.22
C GLY A 192 4.22 23.97 25.66
N ASN A 193 4.28 24.21 24.34
CA ASN A 193 3.66 25.35 23.66
C ASN A 193 2.17 25.08 23.36
N THR A 194 1.37 24.94 24.41
CA THR A 194 -0.05 24.57 24.32
C THR A 194 -0.91 25.61 23.57
N GLU A 195 -0.52 26.87 23.59
CA GLU A 195 -1.24 27.96 22.90
C GLU A 195 -1.33 27.77 21.38
N GLN A 196 -0.29 27.17 20.77
CA GLN A 196 -0.26 26.86 19.33
C GLN A 196 -0.77 25.45 19.03
N LEU A 197 -0.79 24.58 20.03
CA LEU A 197 -1.10 23.17 19.86
C LEU A 197 -2.52 22.95 19.31
N GLN A 198 -3.49 23.76 19.74
CA GLN A 198 -4.87 23.65 19.28
C GLN A 198 -5.00 23.79 17.75
N PHE A 199 -4.38 24.83 17.17
CA PHE A 199 -4.39 25.04 15.73
C PHE A 199 -3.76 23.86 14.98
N HIS A 200 -2.60 23.39 15.45
CA HIS A 200 -1.87 22.31 14.80
C HIS A 200 -2.51 20.93 14.97
N LEU A 201 -3.30 20.69 16.02
CA LEU A 201 -4.11 19.47 16.16
C LEU A 201 -5.24 19.44 15.14
N LYS A 202 -5.92 20.56 14.89
CA LYS A 202 -6.93 20.66 13.81
C LYS A 202 -6.31 20.44 12.44
N LEU A 203 -5.17 21.08 12.18
CA LEU A 203 -4.43 20.90 10.94
C LEU A 203 -3.92 19.45 10.78
N ALA A 204 -3.50 18.80 11.86
CA ALA A 204 -3.15 17.38 11.87
C ALA A 204 -4.31 16.49 11.44
N LYS A 205 -5.52 16.74 11.95
CA LYS A 205 -6.74 16.01 11.54
C LYS A 205 -7.08 16.25 10.07
N GLN A 206 -7.03 17.50 9.60
CA GLN A 206 -7.24 17.86 8.20
C GLN A 206 -6.25 17.14 7.28
N ASN A 207 -5.00 16.99 7.73
CA ASN A 207 -3.95 16.26 7.02
C ASN A 207 -4.03 14.73 7.18
N GLY A 208 -5.16 14.20 7.67
CA GLY A 208 -5.46 12.77 7.70
C GLY A 208 -4.97 12.01 8.94
N ILE A 209 -4.57 12.69 10.01
CA ILE A 209 -4.22 12.03 11.28
C ILE A 209 -5.49 11.79 12.09
N LYS A 210 -5.75 10.53 12.45
CA LYS A 210 -6.92 10.15 13.24
C LYS A 210 -6.75 10.50 14.71
N GLU A 211 -7.86 10.66 15.42
CA GLU A 211 -7.85 11.00 16.84
C GLU A 211 -7.14 9.96 17.71
N ASN A 212 -7.38 8.67 17.45
CA ASN A 212 -6.71 7.58 18.14
C ASN A 212 -5.18 7.59 17.90
N GLU A 213 -4.73 8.05 16.73
CA GLU A 213 -3.30 8.22 16.44
C GLU A 213 -2.70 9.40 17.22
N LEU A 214 -3.43 10.51 17.38
CA LEU A 214 -3.01 11.65 18.22
C LEU A 214 -2.94 11.26 19.70
N VAL A 215 -3.92 10.52 20.20
CA VAL A 215 -3.91 10.00 21.58
C VAL A 215 -2.74 9.03 21.79
N ALA A 216 -2.49 8.14 20.83
CA ALA A 216 -1.36 7.22 20.88
C ALA A 216 -0.01 7.97 20.87
N LEU A 217 0.13 9.00 20.03
CA LEU A 217 1.31 9.88 20.01
C LEU A 217 1.54 10.53 21.38
N ILE A 218 0.53 11.21 21.92
CA ILE A 218 0.65 11.92 23.22
C ILE A 218 0.99 10.96 24.34
N THR A 219 0.33 9.79 24.37
CA THR A 219 0.57 8.76 25.38
C THR A 219 2.01 8.23 25.31
N HIS A 220 2.51 7.97 24.09
CA HIS A 220 3.89 7.55 23.89
C HIS A 220 4.90 8.64 24.29
N MET A 221 4.61 9.89 23.96
CA MET A 221 5.48 11.02 24.29
C MET A 221 5.59 11.28 25.80
N ALA A 222 4.58 10.91 26.60
CA ALA A 222 4.57 11.11 28.06
C ALA A 222 5.82 10.55 28.76
N PHE A 223 6.40 9.47 28.23
CA PHE A 223 7.62 8.84 28.74
C PHE A 223 8.90 9.65 28.48
N TYR A 224 8.89 10.55 27.50
CA TYR A 224 10.08 11.31 27.08
C TYR A 224 10.00 12.78 27.45
N VAL A 225 8.80 13.37 27.39
CA VAL A 225 8.59 14.81 27.65
C VAL A 225 8.06 15.08 29.06
N GLY A 226 7.71 14.03 29.80
CA GLY A 226 7.13 14.09 31.13
C GLY A 226 5.60 14.18 31.12
N TRP A 227 5.00 13.59 32.16
CA TRP A 227 3.55 13.49 32.32
C TRP A 227 2.80 14.84 32.26
N PRO A 228 3.29 15.94 32.87
CA PRO A 228 2.57 17.21 32.85
C PRO A 228 2.33 17.76 31.43
N LYS A 229 3.35 17.73 30.56
CA LYS A 229 3.24 18.22 29.17
C LYS A 229 2.28 17.37 28.35
N ALA A 230 2.38 16.04 28.48
CA ALA A 230 1.46 15.11 27.81
C ALA A 230 0.02 15.28 28.30
N MET A 231 -0.20 15.45 29.61
CA MET A 231 -1.52 15.69 30.19
C MET A 231 -2.14 16.99 29.67
N SER A 232 -1.37 18.08 29.62
CA SER A 232 -1.86 19.34 29.04
C SER A 232 -2.27 19.18 27.57
N ALA A 233 -1.49 18.45 26.77
CA ALA A 233 -1.81 18.16 25.38
C ALA A 233 -3.09 17.29 25.25
N LEU A 234 -3.20 16.24 26.07
CA LEU A 234 -4.34 15.33 26.05
C LEU A 234 -5.64 16.05 26.41
N ASN A 235 -5.61 16.94 27.40
CA ASN A 235 -6.77 17.75 27.78
C ASN A 235 -7.27 18.62 26.62
N ILE A 236 -6.38 19.16 25.79
CA ILE A 236 -6.77 19.94 24.60
C ILE A 236 -7.47 19.03 23.59
N VAL A 237 -6.91 17.85 23.29
CA VAL A 237 -7.53 16.87 22.39
C VAL A 237 -8.93 16.48 22.90
N MET A 238 -9.07 16.15 24.18
CA MET A 238 -10.35 15.75 24.78
C MET A 238 -11.39 16.89 24.76
N ASN A 239 -10.98 18.14 24.93
CA ASN A 239 -11.90 19.27 24.90
C ASN A 239 -12.41 19.55 23.48
N GLU A 240 -11.58 19.36 22.45
CA GLU A 240 -12.02 19.45 21.05
C GLU A 240 -12.97 18.32 20.64
N MET A 241 -12.92 17.16 21.31
CA MET A 241 -13.84 16.05 21.05
C MET A 241 -15.27 16.30 21.58
N LYS A 242 -15.46 17.31 22.44
CA LYS A 242 -16.77 17.66 23.02
C LYS A 242 -17.51 18.77 22.26
N SER A 243 -16.87 19.39 21.27
CA SER A 243 -17.41 20.49 20.45
C SER A 243 -17.71 20.04 19.03
#